data_AF-A0A7Y2MTN0-F1
#
_entry.id   AF-A0A7Y2MTN0-F1
#
_cell.length_a   1.000
_cell.length_b   1.000
_cell.length_c   1.000
_cell.angle_alpha   90.00
_cell.angle_beta   90.00
_cell.angle_gamma   90.00
#
_symmetry.space_group_name_H-M   'P 1'
#
loop_
_entity.id
_entity.type
_entity.pdbx_description
1 polymer ?
#
loop_
_entity_poly.entity_id
_entity_poly.type
_entity_poly.pdbx_seq_one_letter_code
_entity_poly.pdbx_strand_id
1 'polypeptide(L)'
;MTKTSLKLFLPIFILAALFITSCSDEDTAVSEQEIENYTEDAIYTMQRHAMCGVRGCFEFMFPITIIFPDGGEAEVDSYEEMRDRIRRWKTDNPDAETKPNLQYPLDLLTNDAEIVTVNSREELRDVVKECVREFVNKHPRLNNSCFRIAFPINVEIPNGDTITMENRVDFKRFLRRWHATNPDVVGKPKIVFPITVILKEDGTELVLESVEDLQALKEECRG
;
A
#
# COMPACT_ATOMS: atom_id res chain seq x y z
N MET A 1 21.66 -90.75 -2.65
CA MET A 1 22.52 -89.75 -3.31
C MET A 1 22.45 -88.46 -2.51
N THR A 2 23.56 -88.13 -1.84
CA THR A 2 24.12 -86.79 -1.52
C THR A 2 23.18 -85.72 -0.95
N LYS A 3 23.18 -85.42 0.36
CA LYS A 3 24.17 -84.71 1.23
C LYS A 3 23.70 -83.29 1.55
N THR A 4 23.22 -83.14 2.78
CA THR A 4 23.42 -82.03 3.75
C THR A 4 24.18 -80.79 3.27
N SER A 5 23.65 -79.59 3.56
CA SER A 5 24.33 -78.63 4.46
C SER A 5 23.44 -77.47 4.92
N LEU A 6 23.30 -77.42 6.24
CA LEU A 6 22.90 -76.33 7.10
C LEU A 6 23.97 -75.21 7.09
N LYS A 7 23.59 -73.92 6.91
CA LYS A 7 24.25 -72.78 7.57
C LYS A 7 23.27 -71.64 7.89
N LEU A 8 23.31 -71.29 9.16
CA LEU A 8 22.64 -70.24 9.92
C LEU A 8 23.38 -68.90 9.74
N PHE A 9 22.68 -67.77 9.51
CA PHE A 9 23.06 -66.42 9.95
C PHE A 9 21.83 -65.47 9.91
N LEU A 10 21.68 -64.66 10.96
CA LEU A 10 20.57 -63.75 11.32
C LEU A 10 20.82 -62.30 10.73
N PRO A 11 20.07 -61.22 11.09
CA PRO A 11 19.11 -60.45 10.25
C PRO A 11 19.55 -58.99 9.95
N ILE A 12 18.95 -58.29 8.97
CA ILE A 12 18.92 -56.80 8.97
C ILE A 12 17.60 -56.28 8.39
N PHE A 13 16.83 -55.60 9.25
CA PHE A 13 15.73 -54.69 8.93
C PHE A 13 16.33 -53.44 8.24
N ILE A 14 15.96 -53.13 7.00
CA ILE A 14 16.11 -51.76 6.47
C ILE A 14 14.80 -51.35 5.79
N LEU A 15 14.09 -50.52 6.53
CA LEU A 15 12.99 -49.66 6.11
C LEU A 15 13.52 -48.71 5.02
N ALA A 16 13.28 -49.02 3.74
CA ALA A 16 13.57 -48.09 2.65
C ALA A 16 12.41 -47.10 2.51
N ALA A 17 12.34 -46.13 3.44
CA ALA A 17 11.72 -44.85 3.18
C ALA A 17 12.63 -44.08 2.22
N LEU A 18 12.40 -44.23 0.91
CA LEU A 18 13.04 -43.38 -0.09
C LEU A 18 12.24 -42.09 -0.23
N PHE A 19 12.60 -41.17 0.66
CA PHE A 19 12.79 -39.74 0.43
C PHE A 19 12.00 -39.14 -0.73
N ILE A 20 10.89 -38.54 -0.33
CA ILE A 20 10.30 -37.34 -0.90
C ILE A 20 11.42 -36.45 -1.46
N THR A 21 11.34 -36.18 -2.76
CA THR A 21 12.07 -35.11 -3.42
C THR A 21 11.65 -33.79 -2.80
N SER A 22 12.38 -33.36 -1.78
CA SER A 22 12.36 -31.99 -1.31
C SER A 22 13.40 -31.26 -2.14
N CYS A 23 12.96 -30.55 -3.18
CA CYS A 23 13.80 -29.61 -3.90
C CYS A 23 14.46 -28.66 -2.91
N SER A 24 15.78 -28.75 -2.83
CA SER A 24 16.63 -27.63 -2.47
C SER A 24 16.82 -26.82 -3.74
N ASP A 25 16.35 -25.58 -3.74
CA ASP A 25 16.96 -24.52 -4.52
C ASP A 25 17.17 -23.31 -3.59
N GLU A 26 18.37 -22.80 -3.68
CA GLU A 26 18.96 -21.69 -2.93
C GLU A 26 18.18 -20.38 -3.09
N ASP A 27 18.24 -19.58 -2.02
CA ASP A 27 17.91 -18.16 -1.96
C ASP A 27 18.53 -17.38 -3.14
N THR A 28 17.70 -16.83 -4.04
CA THR A 28 17.95 -15.61 -4.88
C THR A 28 16.84 -15.30 -5.89
N ALA A 29 15.65 -15.92 -5.80
CA ALA A 29 14.48 -15.49 -6.58
C ALA A 29 13.59 -14.58 -5.72
N VAL A 30 13.44 -13.31 -6.12
CA VAL A 30 12.34 -12.46 -5.61
C VAL A 30 11.02 -13.15 -5.97
N SER A 31 10.14 -13.29 -4.98
CA SER A 31 8.89 -14.02 -5.16
C SER A 31 7.97 -13.30 -6.15
N GLU A 32 7.19 -14.05 -6.93
CA GLU A 32 6.16 -13.48 -7.82
C GLU A 32 5.21 -12.53 -7.08
N GLN A 33 4.94 -12.80 -5.80
CA GLN A 33 4.12 -11.95 -4.95
C GLN A 33 4.78 -10.58 -4.68
N GLU A 34 6.09 -10.52 -4.47
CA GLU A 34 6.82 -9.27 -4.28
C GLU A 34 6.84 -8.42 -5.56
N ILE A 35 7.01 -9.06 -6.72
CA ILE A 35 6.94 -8.39 -8.02
C ILE A 35 5.55 -7.79 -8.23
N GLU A 36 4.51 -8.55 -7.94
CA GLU A 36 3.12 -8.12 -8.06
C GLU A 36 2.80 -6.97 -7.09
N ASN A 37 3.19 -7.08 -5.81
CA ASN A 37 3.03 -6.03 -4.81
C ASN A 37 3.73 -4.73 -5.23
N TYR A 38 4.98 -4.82 -5.72
CA TYR A 38 5.72 -3.67 -6.23
C TYR A 38 5.00 -3.03 -7.42
N THR A 39 4.52 -3.85 -8.36
CA THR A 39 3.85 -3.39 -9.59
C THR A 39 2.58 -2.63 -9.25
N GLU A 40 1.72 -3.20 -8.42
CA GLU A 40 0.48 -2.58 -7.97
C GLU A 40 0.73 -1.28 -7.22
N ASP A 41 1.71 -1.28 -6.32
CA ASP A 41 2.04 -0.12 -5.51
C ASP A 41 2.65 1.01 -6.35
N ALA A 42 3.44 0.69 -7.38
CA ALA A 42 3.95 1.66 -8.35
C ALA A 42 2.83 2.33 -9.15
N ILE A 43 1.93 1.53 -9.74
CA ILE A 43 0.78 2.02 -10.52
C ILE A 43 -0.12 2.88 -9.63
N TYR A 44 -0.50 2.35 -8.47
CA TYR A 44 -1.34 3.05 -7.50
C TYR A 44 -0.72 4.39 -7.10
N THR A 45 0.59 4.41 -6.81
CA THR A 45 1.29 5.64 -6.42
C THR A 45 1.24 6.69 -7.54
N MET A 46 1.51 6.31 -8.79
CA MET A 46 1.46 7.24 -9.93
C MET A 46 0.04 7.76 -10.19
N GLN A 47 -0.95 6.87 -10.24
CA GLN A 47 -2.36 7.24 -10.43
C GLN A 47 -2.87 8.14 -9.31
N ARG A 48 -2.54 7.85 -8.05
CA ARG A 48 -2.96 8.67 -6.90
C ARG A 48 -2.31 10.04 -6.88
N HIS A 49 -1.04 10.15 -7.25
CA HIS A 49 -0.36 11.44 -7.33
C HIS A 49 -0.94 12.33 -8.43
N ALA A 50 -1.31 11.74 -9.56
CA ALA A 50 -1.96 12.44 -10.65
C ALA A 50 -3.49 12.57 -10.48
N MET A 51 -4.09 11.94 -9.46
CA MET A 51 -5.54 11.76 -9.34
C MET A 51 -6.17 11.25 -10.64
N CYS A 52 -5.56 10.24 -11.25
CA CYS A 52 -6.07 9.60 -12.47
C CYS A 52 -6.84 8.29 -12.19
N GLY A 53 -7.80 7.95 -13.05
CA GLY A 53 -8.56 6.68 -13.02
C GLY A 53 -9.96 6.79 -12.40
N VAL A 54 -10.60 5.64 -12.15
CA VAL A 54 -12.02 5.47 -11.73
C VAL A 54 -12.50 6.34 -10.54
N ARG A 55 -11.58 6.78 -9.67
CA ARG A 55 -11.89 7.66 -8.53
C ARG A 55 -11.04 8.93 -8.53
N GLY A 56 -10.49 9.24 -9.69
CA GLY A 56 -9.68 10.39 -9.99
C GLY A 56 -10.51 11.53 -10.56
N CYS A 57 -9.81 12.62 -10.80
CA CYS A 57 -10.28 13.82 -11.45
C CYS A 57 -10.01 13.82 -12.96
N PHE A 58 -9.08 12.95 -13.35
CA PHE A 58 -8.45 12.95 -14.65
C PHE A 58 -8.33 11.52 -15.18
N GLU A 59 -8.10 11.40 -16.48
CA GLU A 59 -7.58 10.20 -17.13
C GLU A 59 -6.29 10.56 -17.87
N PHE A 60 -5.32 9.64 -17.92
CA PHE A 60 -4.13 9.88 -18.74
C PHE A 60 -4.51 9.85 -20.22
N MET A 61 -4.03 10.84 -20.96
CA MET A 61 -4.01 10.78 -22.42
C MET A 61 -2.75 10.03 -22.84
N PHE A 62 -2.93 8.75 -23.18
CA PHE A 62 -1.84 7.93 -23.72
C PHE A 62 -1.46 8.36 -25.15
N PRO A 63 -0.19 8.18 -25.57
CA PRO A 63 0.90 7.55 -24.82
C PRO A 63 1.47 8.42 -23.69
N ILE A 64 2.00 7.78 -22.66
CA ILE A 64 2.79 8.45 -21.60
C ILE A 64 4.10 7.72 -21.37
N THR A 65 5.10 8.44 -20.85
CA THR A 65 6.42 7.85 -20.55
C THR A 65 6.62 7.67 -19.04
N ILE A 66 7.11 6.49 -18.68
CA ILE A 66 7.50 6.09 -17.33
C ILE A 66 9.02 6.16 -17.23
N ILE A 67 9.55 6.79 -16.18
CA ILE A 67 10.97 6.85 -15.86
C ILE A 67 11.25 5.90 -14.69
N PHE A 68 12.09 4.90 -14.92
CA PHE A 68 12.55 3.95 -13.92
C PHE A 68 13.67 4.54 -13.03
N PRO A 69 13.89 4.00 -11.83
CA PRO A 69 14.93 4.45 -10.91
C PRO A 69 16.36 4.43 -11.46
N ASP A 70 16.64 3.54 -12.41
CA ASP A 70 17.93 3.43 -13.10
C ASP A 70 18.11 4.49 -14.21
N GLY A 71 17.09 5.33 -14.44
CA GLY A 71 17.04 6.32 -15.52
C GLY A 71 16.54 5.76 -16.85
N GLY A 72 16.17 4.48 -16.91
CA GLY A 72 15.51 3.90 -18.07
C GLY A 72 14.12 4.50 -18.28
N GLU A 73 13.64 4.50 -19.52
CA GLU A 73 12.34 5.07 -19.88
C GLU A 73 11.51 4.05 -20.67
N ALA A 74 10.19 4.07 -20.49
CA ALA A 74 9.24 3.28 -21.27
C ALA A 74 8.00 4.10 -21.62
N GLU A 75 7.75 4.27 -22.91
CA GLU A 75 6.47 4.74 -23.44
C GLU A 75 5.44 3.61 -23.37
N VAL A 76 4.22 3.93 -22.96
CA VAL A 76 3.12 2.99 -22.81
C VAL A 76 1.83 3.59 -23.37
N ASP A 77 1.02 2.77 -24.04
CA ASP A 77 -0.21 3.20 -24.71
C ASP A 77 -1.48 2.93 -23.89
N SER A 78 -1.36 2.25 -22.75
CA SER A 78 -2.48 1.92 -21.88
C SER A 78 -2.04 1.62 -20.44
N TYR A 79 -3.00 1.54 -19.53
CA TYR A 79 -2.75 1.07 -18.16
C TYR A 79 -2.31 -0.40 -18.09
N GLU A 80 -2.79 -1.24 -19.01
CA GLU A 80 -2.37 -2.64 -19.11
C GLU A 80 -0.90 -2.72 -19.53
N GLU A 81 -0.50 -1.94 -20.54
CA GLU A 81 0.91 -1.88 -20.94
C GLU A 81 1.79 -1.27 -19.86
N MET A 82 1.34 -0.20 -19.19
CA MET A 82 2.00 0.36 -18.01
C MET A 82 2.32 -0.73 -16.98
N ARG A 83 1.31 -1.54 -16.64
CA ARG A 83 1.48 -2.65 -15.70
C ARG A 83 2.50 -3.66 -16.19
N ASP A 84 2.38 -4.11 -17.43
CA ASP A 84 3.27 -5.11 -18.00
C ASP A 84 4.73 -4.62 -18.09
N ARG A 85 4.93 -3.34 -18.40
CA ARG A 85 6.28 -2.73 -18.43
C ARG A 85 6.90 -2.66 -17.04
N ILE A 86 6.14 -2.20 -16.04
CA ILE A 86 6.62 -2.11 -14.65
C ILE A 86 6.92 -3.49 -14.09
N ARG A 87 6.03 -4.47 -14.30
CA ARG A 87 6.21 -5.85 -13.85
C ARG A 87 7.49 -6.43 -14.41
N ARG A 88 7.69 -6.32 -15.73
CA ARG A 88 8.89 -6.83 -16.42
C ARG A 88 10.16 -6.15 -15.91
N TRP A 89 10.14 -4.82 -15.77
CA TRP A 89 11.30 -4.10 -15.24
C TRP A 89 11.64 -4.56 -13.82
N LYS A 90 10.65 -4.79 -12.95
CA LYS A 90 10.88 -5.32 -11.60
C LYS A 90 11.40 -6.76 -11.60
N THR A 91 10.95 -7.61 -12.53
CA THR A 91 11.52 -8.96 -12.74
C THR A 91 13.01 -8.88 -13.08
N ASP A 92 13.41 -7.94 -13.94
CA ASP A 92 14.81 -7.76 -14.35
C ASP A 92 15.65 -7.01 -13.29
N ASN A 93 15.00 -6.34 -12.34
CA ASN A 93 15.61 -5.55 -11.27
C ASN A 93 15.07 -5.98 -9.88
N PRO A 94 15.35 -7.22 -9.45
CA PRO A 94 14.76 -7.81 -8.24
C PRO A 94 15.01 -6.98 -6.97
N ASP A 95 16.18 -6.35 -6.84
CA ASP A 95 16.54 -5.56 -5.65
C ASP A 95 15.98 -4.13 -5.66
N ALA A 96 15.24 -3.73 -6.70
CA ALA A 96 14.73 -2.37 -6.81
C ALA A 96 13.61 -2.08 -5.80
N GLU A 97 13.88 -1.24 -4.81
CA GLU A 97 12.87 -0.77 -3.86
C GLU A 97 12.20 0.55 -4.30
N THR A 98 12.92 1.38 -5.05
CA THR A 98 12.40 2.67 -5.53
C THR A 98 11.44 2.44 -6.69
N LYS A 99 10.33 3.19 -6.72
CA LYS A 99 9.29 3.09 -7.76
C LYS A 99 9.60 4.01 -8.95
N PRO A 100 9.13 3.66 -10.16
CA PRO A 100 9.18 4.57 -11.29
C PRO A 100 8.33 5.83 -11.07
N ASN A 101 8.59 6.84 -11.89
CA ASN A 101 7.84 8.09 -11.93
C ASN A 101 7.32 8.38 -13.35
N LEU A 102 6.41 9.33 -13.46
CA LEU A 102 5.93 9.84 -14.74
C LEU A 102 6.93 10.87 -15.31
N GLN A 103 7.22 10.79 -16.60
CA GLN A 103 7.90 11.85 -17.34
C GLN A 103 6.91 12.98 -17.66
N TYR A 104 7.40 14.22 -17.66
CA TYR A 104 6.63 15.38 -18.11
C TYR A 104 7.09 15.80 -19.51
N PRO A 105 6.21 16.42 -20.33
CA PRO A 105 4.83 16.81 -20.01
C PRO A 105 3.85 15.63 -19.97
N LEU A 106 2.72 15.81 -19.28
CA LEU A 106 1.59 14.88 -19.28
C LEU A 106 0.33 15.59 -19.77
N ASP A 107 -0.43 14.94 -20.63
CA ASP A 107 -1.77 15.37 -21.02
C ASP A 107 -2.81 14.61 -20.20
N LEU A 108 -3.74 15.35 -19.60
CA LEU A 108 -4.77 14.85 -18.71
C LEU A 108 -6.15 15.19 -19.28
N LEU A 109 -7.01 14.18 -19.42
CA LEU A 109 -8.42 14.37 -19.78
C LEU A 109 -9.22 14.63 -18.50
N THR A 110 -9.92 15.77 -18.42
CA THR A 110 -10.80 16.10 -17.29
C THR A 110 -12.15 15.39 -17.38
N ASN A 111 -12.90 15.36 -16.28
CA ASN A 111 -14.28 14.86 -16.27
C ASN A 111 -15.23 15.64 -17.18
N ASP A 112 -14.88 16.89 -17.51
CA ASP A 112 -15.64 17.75 -18.43
C ASP A 112 -15.16 17.59 -19.90
N ALA A 113 -14.35 16.56 -20.17
CA ALA A 113 -13.78 16.22 -21.48
C ALA A 113 -12.84 17.28 -22.07
N GLU A 114 -12.15 18.04 -21.22
CA GLU A 114 -11.10 18.98 -21.63
C GLU A 114 -9.71 18.34 -21.48
N ILE A 115 -8.75 18.74 -22.32
CA ILE A 115 -7.36 18.28 -22.23
C ILE A 115 -6.53 19.36 -21.54
N VAL A 116 -5.84 18.97 -20.47
CA VAL A 116 -4.91 19.82 -19.70
C VAL A 116 -3.50 19.24 -19.79
N THR A 117 -2.57 20.01 -20.36
CA THR A 117 -1.15 19.68 -20.36
C THR A 117 -0.48 20.21 -19.09
N VAL A 118 0.25 19.36 -18.37
CA VAL A 118 1.10 19.74 -17.25
C VAL A 118 2.56 19.49 -17.59
N ASN A 119 3.42 20.51 -17.43
CA ASN A 119 4.82 20.46 -17.84
C ASN A 119 5.78 20.10 -16.71
N SER A 120 5.27 20.00 -15.48
CA SER A 120 6.06 19.76 -14.29
C SER A 120 5.24 19.10 -13.18
N ARG A 121 5.96 18.57 -12.19
CA ARG A 121 5.35 18.04 -10.96
C ARG A 121 4.61 19.12 -10.20
N GLU A 122 5.11 20.35 -10.23
CA GLU A 122 4.51 21.51 -9.59
C GLU A 122 3.16 21.85 -10.24
N GLU A 123 3.11 21.90 -11.58
CA GLU A 123 1.87 22.11 -12.33
C GLU A 123 0.85 20.99 -12.09
N LEU A 124 1.29 19.73 -12.12
CA LEU A 124 0.42 18.60 -11.78
C LEU A 124 -0.17 18.75 -10.37
N ARG A 125 0.63 19.17 -9.40
CA ARG A 125 0.16 19.38 -8.02
C ARG A 125 -0.86 20.51 -7.94
N ASP A 126 -0.74 21.54 -8.75
CA ASP A 126 -1.67 22.67 -8.72
C ASP A 126 -3.02 22.31 -9.35
N VAL A 127 -3.04 21.61 -10.49
CA VAL A 127 -4.30 21.10 -11.08
C VAL A 127 -4.97 20.05 -10.19
N VAL A 128 -4.19 19.18 -9.55
CA VAL A 128 -4.70 18.20 -8.58
C VAL A 128 -5.30 18.89 -7.35
N LYS A 129 -4.67 19.95 -6.83
CA LYS A 129 -5.22 20.71 -5.69
C LYS A 129 -6.56 21.33 -6.05
N GLU A 130 -6.70 21.87 -7.25
CA GLU A 130 -7.96 22.45 -7.72
C GLU A 130 -9.05 21.38 -7.79
N CYS A 131 -8.78 20.24 -8.41
CA CYS A 131 -9.77 19.17 -8.43
C CYS A 131 -10.11 18.64 -7.03
N VAL A 132 -9.12 18.45 -6.14
CA VAL A 132 -9.38 18.02 -4.77
C VAL A 132 -10.18 19.08 -4.01
N ARG A 133 -9.94 20.38 -4.24
CA ARG A 133 -10.76 21.45 -3.66
C ARG A 133 -12.18 21.35 -4.16
N GLU A 134 -12.40 21.13 -5.46
CA GLU A 134 -13.76 20.91 -5.97
C GLU A 134 -14.42 19.69 -5.35
N PHE A 135 -13.72 18.56 -5.27
CA PHE A 135 -14.23 17.35 -4.65
C PHE A 135 -14.54 17.57 -3.16
N VAL A 136 -13.68 18.26 -2.41
CA VAL A 136 -13.90 18.62 -1.01
C VAL A 136 -15.01 19.67 -0.86
N ASN A 137 -15.17 20.59 -1.80
CA ASN A 137 -16.24 21.59 -1.80
C ASN A 137 -17.59 20.96 -2.18
N LYS A 138 -17.60 19.99 -3.09
CA LYS A 138 -18.76 19.16 -3.47
C LYS A 138 -19.08 18.11 -2.39
N HIS A 139 -18.09 17.71 -1.59
CA HIS A 139 -18.23 16.84 -0.42
C HIS A 139 -17.67 17.49 0.88
N PRO A 140 -18.28 18.59 1.38
CA PRO A 140 -17.80 19.31 2.57
C PRO A 140 -17.65 18.41 3.81
N ARG A 141 -18.44 17.34 3.86
CA ARG A 141 -18.51 16.37 4.95
C ARG A 141 -17.28 15.45 5.09
N LEU A 142 -16.38 15.41 4.10
CA LEU A 142 -15.13 14.63 4.21
C LEU A 142 -13.99 15.42 4.88
N ASN A 143 -14.10 16.75 5.00
CA ASN A 143 -13.11 17.61 5.65
C ASN A 143 -13.62 18.26 6.94
N ASN A 144 -14.95 18.26 7.17
CA ASN A 144 -15.58 18.73 8.39
C ASN A 144 -15.76 17.62 9.43
N SER A 145 -14.67 16.96 9.85
CA SER A 145 -14.73 16.31 11.17
C SER A 145 -15.09 17.40 12.19
N CYS A 146 -16.26 17.32 12.81
CA CYS A 146 -16.77 18.33 13.75
C CYS A 146 -16.01 18.30 15.09
N PHE A 147 -15.05 17.37 15.24
CA PHE A 147 -14.12 17.28 16.36
C PHE A 147 -12.67 17.07 15.88
N ARG A 148 -11.72 17.16 16.81
CA ARG A 148 -10.31 16.74 16.66
C ARG A 148 -9.91 15.86 17.84
N ILE A 149 -9.03 14.88 17.63
CA ILE A 149 -8.50 14.07 18.74
C ILE A 149 -7.56 14.93 19.60
N ALA A 150 -7.72 14.85 20.93
CA ALA A 150 -6.77 15.38 21.89
C ALA A 150 -5.63 14.37 22.05
N PHE A 151 -4.40 14.86 21.93
CA PHE A 151 -3.21 14.05 22.12
C PHE A 151 -2.64 14.29 23.54
N PRO A 152 -1.94 13.32 24.12
CA PRO A 152 -1.46 12.07 23.52
C PRO A 152 -2.52 10.97 23.39
N ILE A 153 -2.31 10.02 22.47
CA ILE A 153 -3.12 8.80 22.34
C ILE A 153 -2.23 7.55 22.31
N ASN A 154 -2.80 6.41 22.70
CA ASN A 154 -2.12 5.12 22.62
C ASN A 154 -2.54 4.37 21.35
N VAL A 155 -1.58 3.72 20.70
CA VAL A 155 -1.78 2.94 19.48
C VAL A 155 -1.21 1.54 19.72
N GLU A 156 -2.06 0.54 19.62
CA GLU A 156 -1.68 -0.87 19.68
C GLU A 156 -1.33 -1.35 18.27
N ILE A 157 -0.12 -1.87 18.08
CA ILE A 157 0.30 -2.51 16.83
C ILE A 157 -0.08 -4.00 16.83
N PRO A 158 -0.15 -4.67 15.66
CA PRO A 158 -0.64 -6.06 15.57
C PRO A 158 0.12 -7.11 16.40
N ASN A 159 1.35 -6.82 16.85
CA ASN A 159 2.09 -7.70 17.75
C ASN A 159 1.68 -7.56 19.24
N GLY A 160 0.74 -6.66 19.55
CA GLY A 160 0.25 -6.37 20.90
C GLY A 160 0.96 -5.23 21.62
N ASP A 161 2.06 -4.70 21.09
CA ASP A 161 2.76 -3.57 21.72
C ASP A 161 1.95 -2.28 21.58
N THR A 162 2.00 -1.45 22.62
CA THR A 162 1.35 -0.14 22.63
C THR A 162 2.37 0.99 22.55
N ILE A 163 2.13 1.95 21.67
CA ILE A 163 3.00 3.10 21.43
C ILE A 163 2.20 4.39 21.66
N THR A 164 2.72 5.29 22.49
CA THR A 164 2.12 6.61 22.72
C THR A 164 2.50 7.59 21.61
N MET A 165 1.50 8.26 21.05
CA MET A 165 1.67 9.31 20.05
C MET A 165 1.42 10.66 20.71
N GLU A 166 2.42 11.54 20.69
CA GLU A 166 2.37 12.85 21.35
C GLU A 166 1.55 13.90 20.59
N ASN A 167 1.47 13.76 19.27
CA ASN A 167 0.74 14.68 18.42
C ASN A 167 0.37 14.04 17.09
N ARG A 168 -0.49 14.74 16.34
CA ARG A 168 -0.99 14.30 15.03
C ARG A 168 0.11 14.09 13.98
N VAL A 169 1.17 14.89 14.03
CA VAL A 169 2.27 14.81 13.04
C VAL A 169 3.06 13.54 13.26
N ASP A 170 3.38 13.22 14.51
CA ASP A 170 4.11 12.01 14.86
C ASP A 170 3.28 10.76 14.60
N PHE A 171 1.98 10.80 14.91
CA PHE A 171 1.08 9.71 14.58
C PHE A 171 1.01 9.42 13.07
N LYS A 172 0.88 10.46 12.26
CA LYS A 172 0.86 10.31 10.79
C LYS A 172 2.19 9.76 10.26
N ARG A 173 3.32 10.25 10.79
CA ARG A 173 4.66 9.79 10.40
C ARG A 173 4.88 8.33 10.78
N PHE A 174 4.42 7.95 11.98
CA PHE A 174 4.45 6.59 12.48
C PHE A 174 3.68 5.65 11.56
N LEU A 175 2.40 5.92 11.27
CA LEU A 175 1.59 5.05 10.41
C LEU A 175 2.21 4.85 9.03
N ARG A 176 2.70 5.93 8.41
CA ARG A 176 3.37 5.85 7.10
C ARG A 176 4.60 4.95 7.15
N ARG A 177 5.44 5.11 8.18
CA ARG A 177 6.63 4.27 8.36
C ARG A 177 6.24 2.82 8.63
N TRP A 178 5.28 2.60 9.53
CA TRP A 178 4.82 1.27 9.90
C TRP A 178 4.32 0.50 8.68
N HIS A 179 3.52 1.13 7.80
CA HIS A 179 3.08 0.49 6.55
C HIS A 179 4.23 0.18 5.60
N ALA A 180 5.24 1.06 5.51
CA ALA A 180 6.40 0.83 4.65
C ALA A 180 7.31 -0.30 5.17
N THR A 181 7.38 -0.51 6.49
CA THR A 181 8.28 -1.49 7.11
C THR A 181 7.60 -2.79 7.53
N ASN A 182 6.28 -2.91 7.37
CA ASN A 182 5.51 -4.10 7.76
C ASN A 182 4.50 -4.49 6.66
N PRO A 183 4.94 -4.71 5.40
CA PRO A 183 4.04 -5.02 4.29
C PRO A 183 3.28 -6.35 4.47
N ASP A 184 3.91 -7.34 5.12
CA ASP A 184 3.37 -8.70 5.26
C ASP A 184 2.63 -8.93 6.58
N VAL A 185 2.55 -7.93 7.46
CA VAL A 185 1.87 -8.06 8.75
C VAL A 185 0.36 -7.99 8.57
N VAL A 186 -0.31 -9.10 8.88
CA VAL A 186 -1.78 -9.18 8.88
C VAL A 186 -2.32 -8.38 10.07
N GLY A 187 -2.96 -7.25 9.78
CA GLY A 187 -3.53 -6.35 10.78
C GLY A 187 -3.14 -4.89 10.53
N LYS A 188 -3.65 -3.99 11.36
CA LYS A 188 -3.29 -2.56 11.31
C LYS A 188 -3.11 -2.04 12.73
N PRO A 189 -2.27 -1.01 12.94
CA PRO A 189 -2.24 -0.29 14.20
C PRO A 189 -3.64 0.22 14.54
N LYS A 190 -4.08 0.02 15.78
CA LYS A 190 -5.40 0.40 16.30
C LYS A 190 -5.24 1.43 17.40
N ILE A 191 -6.14 2.40 17.45
CA ILE A 191 -6.19 3.34 18.58
C ILE A 191 -6.72 2.58 19.79
N VAL A 192 -6.05 2.71 20.92
CA VAL A 192 -6.49 2.18 22.21
C VAL A 192 -7.44 3.20 22.83
N PHE A 193 -8.63 2.74 23.19
CA PHE A 193 -9.62 3.53 23.91
C PHE A 193 -9.42 3.40 25.44
N PRO A 194 -9.82 4.41 26.23
CA PRO A 194 -10.53 5.62 25.83
C PRO A 194 -9.64 6.67 25.14
N ILE A 195 -10.26 7.52 24.32
CA ILE A 195 -9.62 8.71 23.75
C ILE A 195 -10.45 9.95 24.01
N THR A 196 -9.78 11.09 24.18
CA THR A 196 -10.46 12.38 24.25
C THR A 196 -10.51 13.03 22.87
N VAL A 197 -11.66 13.59 22.53
CA VAL A 197 -11.86 14.46 21.36
C VAL A 197 -12.30 15.84 21.81
N ILE A 198 -11.98 16.85 21.02
CA ILE A 198 -12.32 18.25 21.24
C ILE A 198 -13.24 18.66 20.12
N LEU A 199 -14.49 18.99 20.45
CA LEU A 199 -15.49 19.49 19.52
C LEU A 199 -15.01 20.84 18.96
N LYS A 200 -15.15 21.05 17.65
CA LYS A 200 -14.72 22.29 16.99
C LYS A 200 -15.73 23.42 17.12
N GLU A 201 -16.98 23.10 17.42
CA GLU A 201 -18.06 24.07 17.56
C GLU A 201 -17.84 24.97 18.79
N ASP A 202 -17.56 24.36 19.93
CA ASP A 202 -17.48 25.04 21.23
C ASP A 202 -16.16 24.78 21.99
N GLY A 203 -15.32 23.86 21.51
CA GLY A 203 -14.09 23.46 22.19
C GLY A 203 -14.29 22.44 23.32
N THR A 204 -15.50 21.89 23.48
CA THR A 204 -15.80 20.92 24.54
C THR A 204 -15.01 19.63 24.37
N GLU A 205 -14.47 19.10 25.48
CA GLU A 205 -13.80 17.81 25.51
C GLU A 205 -14.82 16.69 25.77
N LEU A 206 -14.81 15.68 24.91
CA LEU A 206 -15.62 14.48 25.02
C LEU A 206 -14.71 13.26 25.10
N VAL A 207 -14.92 12.40 26.09
CA VAL A 207 -14.22 11.11 26.19
C VAL A 207 -15.03 10.06 25.46
N LEU A 208 -14.38 9.34 24.55
CA LEU A 208 -14.94 8.21 23.82
C LEU A 208 -14.33 6.94 24.44
N GLU A 209 -15.19 6.01 24.87
CA GLU A 209 -14.78 4.78 25.56
C GLU A 209 -14.58 3.62 24.58
N SER A 210 -15.10 3.77 23.36
CA SER A 210 -15.13 2.69 22.39
C SER A 210 -15.07 3.15 20.93
N VAL A 211 -14.81 2.20 20.03
CA VAL A 211 -14.88 2.43 18.58
C VAL A 211 -16.31 2.80 18.18
N GLU A 212 -17.30 2.22 18.84
CA GLU A 212 -18.72 2.47 18.67
C GLU A 212 -19.07 3.92 19.01
N ASP A 213 -18.53 4.49 20.10
CA ASP A 213 -18.73 5.90 20.45
C ASP A 213 -18.13 6.82 19.38
N LEU A 214 -16.94 6.48 18.87
CA LEU A 214 -16.32 7.22 17.77
C LEU A 214 -17.13 7.13 16.48
N GLN A 215 -17.77 5.99 16.20
CA GLN A 215 -18.66 5.85 15.05
C GLN A 215 -19.93 6.67 15.23
N ALA A 216 -20.57 6.59 16.40
CA ALA A 216 -21.76 7.37 16.72
C ALA A 216 -21.49 8.88 16.57
N LEU A 217 -20.39 9.37 17.14
CA LEU A 217 -19.97 10.78 17.00
C LEU A 217 -19.72 11.17 15.52
N LYS A 218 -19.15 10.26 14.72
CA LYS A 218 -18.96 10.51 13.29
C LYS A 218 -20.26 10.60 12.52
N GLU A 219 -21.25 9.78 12.85
CA GLU A 219 -22.59 9.87 12.24
C GLU A 219 -23.30 11.16 12.68
N GLU A 220 -23.20 11.55 13.95
CA GLU A 220 -23.74 12.82 14.43
C GLU A 220 -23.10 14.03 13.71
N CYS A 221 -21.77 14.00 13.50
CA CYS A 221 -21.09 15.04 12.71
C CYS A 221 -21.56 15.13 11.25
N ARG A 222 -22.27 14.13 10.70
CA ARG A 222 -22.76 14.16 9.31
C ARG A 222 -24.03 14.99 9.14
N GLY A 223 -24.78 15.20 10.23
CA GLY A 223 -26.07 15.89 10.26
C GLY A 223 -27.22 15.01 9.79
#